data_AF-A0A6A4W1W7-F1
#
_entry.id   AF-A0A6A4W1W7-F1
#
_cell.length_a   1.000
_cell.length_b   1.000
_cell.length_c   1.000
_cell.angle_alpha   90.00
_cell.angle_beta   90.00
_cell.angle_gamma   90.00
#
_symmetry.space_group_name_H-M   'P 1'
#
loop_
_entity.id
_entity.type
_entity.pdbx_description
1 polymer ?
#
loop_
_entity_poly.entity_id
_entity_poly.type
_entity_poly.pdbx_seq_one_letter_code
_entity_poly.pdbx_strand_id
1 'polypeptide(L)'
;MTLNGRDTRQAIRLLKMIYNTNNYYFIHIDSVRKWRQDHMYRTLLSLEAQFPNVRLSRWRRATIWGGASLLDMLLHCMTELLTLDWQWDYVLNLSESDMPVKRMERLTEFLTRNKGKNFLKSHGQSIPSFIMKQGLNHSFYECDHHLWRLGGRKLPWGIAIGESRWGGGGDGEK
;
A
#
# COMPACT_ATOMS: atom_id res chain seq x y z
N MET A 1 3.20 -2.09 -5.39
CA MET A 1 1.98 -2.94 -5.43
C MET A 1 2.07 -3.96 -4.31
N THR A 2 1.02 -4.12 -3.51
CA THR A 2 0.95 -5.03 -2.36
C THR A 2 -0.17 -6.04 -2.61
N LEU A 3 0.20 -7.28 -2.95
CA LEU A 3 -0.73 -8.29 -3.45
C LEU A 3 -0.92 -9.42 -2.42
N ASN A 4 -2.16 -9.88 -2.23
CA ASN A 4 -2.49 -10.93 -1.26
C ASN A 4 -2.70 -12.32 -1.87
N GLY A 5 -2.49 -12.49 -3.17
CA GLY A 5 -2.60 -13.79 -3.84
C GLY A 5 -4.02 -14.21 -4.24
N ARG A 6 -5.02 -13.32 -4.18
CA ARG A 6 -6.41 -13.65 -4.56
C ARG A 6 -6.60 -13.86 -6.06
N ASP A 7 -6.08 -12.95 -6.89
CA ASP A 7 -6.31 -12.98 -8.34
C ASP A 7 -5.10 -12.47 -9.13
N THR A 8 -4.32 -13.41 -9.67
CA THR A 8 -3.15 -13.13 -10.51
C THR A 8 -3.52 -12.45 -11.83
N ARG A 9 -4.68 -12.77 -12.42
CA ARG A 9 -5.10 -12.18 -13.70
C ARG A 9 -5.47 -10.71 -13.50
N GLN A 10 -6.14 -10.40 -12.41
CA GLN A 10 -6.47 -9.03 -12.05
C GLN A 10 -5.21 -8.21 -11.75
N ALA A 11 -4.23 -8.77 -11.03
CA ALA A 11 -2.95 -8.10 -10.80
C ALA A 11 -2.20 -7.78 -12.12
N ILE A 12 -2.17 -8.74 -13.06
CA ILE A 12 -1.59 -8.53 -14.39
C ILE A 12 -2.39 -7.47 -15.17
N ARG A 13 -3.72 -7.48 -15.08
CA ARG A 13 -4.58 -6.48 -15.72
C ARG A 13 -4.30 -5.09 -15.19
N LEU A 14 -4.22 -4.92 -13.88
CA LEU A 14 -3.85 -3.65 -13.25
C LEU A 14 -2.49 -3.19 -13.76
N LEU A 15 -1.46 -4.06 -13.68
CA LEU A 15 -0.11 -3.73 -14.15
C LEU A 15 -0.13 -3.25 -15.60
N LYS A 16 -0.83 -3.95 -16.51
CA LYS A 16 -0.99 -3.53 -17.91
C LYS A 16 -1.63 -2.15 -18.07
N MET A 17 -2.61 -1.80 -17.23
CA MET A 17 -3.30 -0.51 -17.29
C MET A 17 -2.44 0.67 -16.80
N ILE A 18 -1.52 0.42 -15.87
CA ILE A 18 -0.65 1.44 -15.29
C ILE A 18 0.77 1.45 -15.85
N TYR A 19 1.13 0.45 -16.67
CA TYR A 19 2.49 0.24 -17.16
C TYR A 19 2.98 1.39 -18.05
N ASN A 20 4.15 1.92 -17.73
CA ASN A 20 4.89 2.91 -18.49
C ASN A 20 6.39 2.69 -18.24
N THR A 21 7.22 2.86 -19.26
CA THR A 21 8.68 2.66 -19.17
C THR A 21 9.37 3.66 -18.25
N ASN A 22 8.75 4.82 -17.99
CA ASN A 22 9.28 5.88 -17.14
C ASN A 22 8.88 5.73 -15.66
N ASN A 23 8.10 4.70 -15.32
CA ASN A 23 7.66 4.41 -13.95
C ASN A 23 8.34 3.12 -13.46
N TYR A 24 8.42 2.97 -12.15
CA TYR A 24 8.93 1.76 -11.51
C TYR A 24 7.84 1.01 -10.77
N TYR A 25 7.92 -0.32 -10.81
CA TYR A 25 6.93 -1.22 -10.22
C TYR A 25 7.60 -2.15 -9.23
N PHE A 26 7.51 -1.80 -7.96
CA PHE A 26 7.92 -2.68 -6.87
C PHE A 26 6.73 -3.49 -6.36
N ILE A 27 6.81 -4.81 -6.44
CA ILE A 27 5.70 -5.72 -6.17
C ILE A 27 6.03 -6.58 -4.93
N HIS A 28 5.25 -6.39 -3.88
CA HIS A 28 5.22 -7.29 -2.73
C HIS A 28 4.05 -8.26 -2.89
N ILE A 29 4.29 -9.53 -2.60
CA ILE A 29 3.26 -10.56 -2.54
C ILE A 29 3.32 -11.15 -1.14
N ASP A 30 2.19 -11.14 -0.43
CA ASP A 30 2.13 -11.63 0.94
C ASP A 30 2.50 -13.13 1.03
N SER A 31 2.69 -13.62 2.25
CA SER A 31 3.00 -15.03 2.53
C SER A 31 1.97 -15.71 3.44
N VAL A 32 0.77 -15.13 3.60
CA VAL A 32 -0.26 -15.65 4.54
C VAL A 32 -0.73 -17.04 4.12
N ARG A 33 -1.05 -17.25 2.83
CA ARG A 33 -1.53 -18.54 2.30
C ARG A 33 -0.55 -19.10 1.27
N LYS A 34 0.39 -19.92 1.71
CA LYS A 34 1.51 -20.44 0.91
C LYS A 34 1.15 -20.81 -0.54
N TRP A 35 0.10 -21.62 -0.78
CA TRP A 35 -0.19 -22.15 -2.13
C TRP A 35 -0.55 -21.08 -3.19
N ARG A 36 -1.50 -20.17 -2.91
CA ARG A 36 -1.96 -19.19 -3.91
C ARG A 36 -0.90 -18.10 -4.14
N GLN A 37 -0.28 -17.66 -3.06
CA GLN A 37 0.74 -16.62 -3.08
C GLN A 37 2.02 -17.10 -3.75
N ASP A 38 2.46 -18.35 -3.52
CA ASP A 38 3.62 -18.90 -4.22
C ASP A 38 3.35 -19.06 -5.73
N HIS A 39 2.13 -19.41 -6.12
CA HIS A 39 1.74 -19.45 -7.53
C HIS A 39 1.79 -18.05 -8.17
N MET A 40 1.19 -17.05 -7.53
CA MET A 40 1.24 -15.66 -8.00
C MET A 40 2.68 -15.14 -8.04
N TYR A 41 3.48 -15.41 -7.02
CA TYR A 41 4.89 -15.01 -6.94
C TYR A 41 5.70 -15.58 -8.09
N ARG A 42 5.62 -16.89 -8.34
CA ARG A 42 6.33 -17.51 -9.48
C ARG A 42 5.90 -16.93 -10.81
N THR A 43 4.60 -16.66 -10.97
CA THR A 43 4.04 -16.10 -12.20
C THR A 43 4.58 -14.69 -12.45
N LEU A 44 4.51 -13.81 -11.45
CA LEU A 44 4.93 -12.42 -11.58
C LEU A 44 6.46 -12.24 -11.55
N LEU A 45 7.21 -13.18 -10.95
CA LEU A 45 8.67 -13.16 -10.94
C LEU A 45 9.24 -13.23 -12.37
N SER A 46 8.57 -13.94 -13.27
CA SER A 46 8.96 -14.01 -14.69
C SER A 46 8.92 -12.65 -15.41
N LEU A 47 8.25 -11.65 -14.84
CA LEU A 47 8.18 -10.30 -15.41
C LEU A 47 9.48 -9.52 -15.23
N GLU A 48 10.29 -9.82 -14.21
CA GLU A 48 11.57 -9.11 -14.02
C GLU A 48 12.54 -9.36 -15.18
N ALA A 49 12.49 -10.55 -15.79
CA ALA A 49 13.29 -10.86 -16.96
C ALA A 49 12.83 -10.11 -18.22
N GLN A 50 11.56 -9.66 -18.24
CA GLN A 50 10.94 -8.98 -19.39
C GLN A 50 10.94 -7.46 -19.24
N PHE A 51 10.95 -6.95 -18.01
CA PHE A 51 10.76 -5.54 -17.71
C PHE A 51 11.79 -5.07 -16.66
N PRO A 52 12.80 -4.27 -17.06
CA PRO A 52 13.87 -3.83 -16.15
C PRO A 52 13.40 -2.88 -15.04
N ASN A 53 12.23 -2.26 -15.22
CA ASN A 53 11.58 -1.38 -14.25
C ASN A 53 10.55 -2.10 -13.36
N VAL A 54 10.53 -3.43 -13.36
CA VAL A 54 9.69 -4.26 -12.49
C VAL A 54 10.59 -5.07 -11.57
N ARG A 55 10.29 -5.06 -10.27
CA ARG A 55 11.00 -5.86 -9.27
C ARG A 55 10.04 -6.38 -8.21
N LEU A 56 10.16 -7.65 -7.87
CA LEU A 56 9.44 -8.30 -6.78
C LEU A 56 10.30 -8.30 -5.52
N SER A 57 9.70 -7.99 -4.38
CA SER A 57 10.38 -8.13 -3.09
C SER A 57 10.69 -9.60 -2.83
N ARG A 58 11.94 -9.88 -2.43
CA ARG A 58 12.38 -11.22 -2.00
C ARG A 58 11.94 -11.53 -0.58
N TRP A 59 11.70 -10.48 0.20
CA TRP A 59 11.20 -10.59 1.55
C TRP A 59 9.66 -10.54 1.54
N ARG A 60 9.02 -11.60 2.04
CA ARG A 60 7.56 -11.75 2.03
C ARG A 60 6.99 -11.85 3.43
N ARG A 61 6.27 -10.82 3.85
CA ARG A 61 5.56 -10.73 5.13
C ARG A 61 4.13 -11.24 4.99
N ALA A 62 3.68 -12.00 5.97
CA ALA A 62 2.27 -12.37 6.10
C ALA A 62 1.50 -11.18 6.67
N THR A 63 0.80 -10.45 5.81
CA THR A 63 0.00 -9.28 6.21
C THR A 63 -1.45 -9.68 6.47
N ILE A 64 -1.95 -9.43 7.68
CA ILE A 64 -3.37 -9.64 7.99
C ILE A 64 -4.14 -8.32 7.87
N TRP A 65 -5.44 -8.42 7.60
CA TRP A 65 -6.30 -7.23 7.52
C TRP A 65 -6.36 -6.53 8.89
N GLY A 66 -6.04 -5.23 8.91
CA GLY A 66 -5.95 -4.44 10.14
C GLY A 66 -4.71 -4.72 11.02
N GLY A 67 -3.82 -5.61 10.59
CA GLY A 67 -2.61 -5.96 11.34
C GLY A 67 -1.52 -4.89 11.31
N ALA A 68 -0.65 -4.92 12.31
CA ALA A 68 0.57 -4.12 12.36
C ALA A 68 1.58 -4.52 11.27
N SER A 69 1.54 -5.78 10.82
CA SER A 69 2.38 -6.31 9.75
C SER A 69 2.23 -5.58 8.42
N LEU A 70 1.08 -4.96 8.15
CA LEU A 70 0.88 -4.15 6.95
C LEU A 70 1.80 -2.92 6.94
N LEU A 71 1.91 -2.22 8.08
CA LEU A 71 2.78 -1.06 8.21
C LEU A 71 4.26 -1.46 8.14
N ASP A 72 4.64 -2.51 8.88
CA ASP A 72 5.99 -3.08 8.85
C ASP A 72 6.41 -3.44 7.41
N MET A 73 5.51 -4.09 6.67
CA MET A 73 5.73 -4.45 5.28
C MET A 73 5.90 -3.22 4.37
N LEU A 74 5.03 -2.20 4.51
CA LEU A 74 5.14 -0.98 3.71
C LEU A 74 6.45 -0.23 3.97
N LEU A 75 6.86 -0.12 5.24
CA LEU A 75 8.13 0.49 5.62
C LEU A 75 9.33 -0.29 5.10
N HIS A 76 9.28 -1.62 5.15
CA HIS A 76 10.32 -2.47 4.57
C HIS A 76 10.42 -2.26 3.05
N CYS A 77 9.29 -2.25 2.34
CA CYS A 77 9.28 -2.01 0.90
C CYS A 77 9.83 -0.62 0.53
N MET A 78 9.51 0.42 1.31
CA MET A 78 10.09 1.76 1.11
C MET A 78 11.60 1.76 1.36
N THR A 79 12.07 1.02 2.36
CA THR A 79 13.51 0.88 2.64
C THR A 79 14.21 0.16 1.49
N GLU A 80 13.66 -0.94 0.97
CA GLU A 80 14.20 -1.63 -0.20
C GLU A 80 14.21 -0.71 -1.43
N LEU A 81 13.13 0.03 -1.69
CA LEU A 81 13.03 1.01 -2.78
C LEU A 81 14.13 2.08 -2.74
N LEU A 82 14.56 2.50 -1.54
CA LEU A 82 15.65 3.47 -1.35
C LEU A 82 17.04 2.89 -1.65
N THR A 83 17.18 1.56 -1.67
CA THR A 83 18.45 0.88 -2.00
C THR A 83 18.59 0.55 -3.48
N LEU A 84 17.52 0.71 -4.27
CA LEU A 84 17.55 0.50 -5.71
C LEU A 84 18.09 1.76 -6.41
N ASP A 85 18.81 1.56 -7.52
CA ASP A 85 19.27 2.65 -8.40
C ASP A 85 18.12 3.19 -9.30
N TRP A 86 16.95 3.40 -8.69
CA TRP A 86 15.74 3.87 -9.36
C TRP A 86 15.48 5.33 -8.98
N GLN A 87 15.32 6.18 -9.98
CA GLN A 87 15.08 7.60 -9.78
C GLN A 87 13.58 7.91 -9.81
N TRP A 88 12.92 7.81 -8.65
CA TRP A 88 11.49 8.05 -8.50
C TRP A 88 11.20 9.34 -7.72
N ASP A 89 10.09 10.01 -8.04
CA ASP A 89 9.63 11.23 -7.35
C ASP A 89 8.51 10.97 -6.34
N TYR A 90 7.67 9.95 -6.57
CA TYR A 90 6.48 9.64 -5.78
C TYR A 90 6.35 8.14 -5.56
N VAL A 91 5.82 7.76 -4.38
CA VAL A 91 5.43 6.38 -4.06
C VAL A 91 3.91 6.30 -4.01
N LEU A 92 3.35 5.40 -4.82
CA LEU A 92 1.93 5.06 -4.80
C LEU A 92 1.77 3.63 -4.30
N ASN A 93 1.03 3.44 -3.21
CA ASN A 93 0.63 2.10 -2.79
C ASN A 93 -0.64 1.70 -3.56
N LEU A 94 -0.68 0.46 -4.04
CA LEU A 94 -1.80 -0.10 -4.79
C LEU A 94 -1.90 -1.58 -4.45
N SER A 95 -3.12 -2.06 -4.24
CA SER A 95 -3.49 -3.47 -4.12
C SER A 95 -3.93 -4.04 -5.47
N GLU A 96 -4.10 -5.37 -5.57
CA GLU A 96 -4.68 -6.00 -6.76
C GLU A 96 -6.14 -5.61 -7.03
N SER A 97 -6.83 -5.00 -6.06
CA SER A 97 -8.23 -4.59 -6.20
C SER A 97 -8.38 -3.16 -6.71
N ASP A 98 -7.28 -2.40 -6.74
CA ASP A 98 -7.29 -1.02 -7.24
C ASP A 98 -7.33 -0.99 -8.78
N MET A 99 -7.96 0.03 -9.34
CA MET A 99 -7.98 0.29 -10.78
C MET A 99 -7.94 1.79 -11.06
N PRO A 100 -7.18 2.25 -12.07
CA PRO A 100 -7.14 3.66 -12.42
C PRO A 100 -8.48 4.10 -13.02
N VAL A 101 -9.04 5.19 -12.52
CA VAL A 101 -10.27 5.82 -13.04
C VAL A 101 -10.00 6.93 -14.05
N LYS A 102 -8.73 7.32 -14.21
CA LYS A 102 -8.24 8.30 -15.18
C LYS A 102 -7.02 7.72 -15.88
N ARG A 103 -6.68 8.26 -17.05
CA ARG A 103 -5.49 7.85 -17.80
C ARG A 103 -4.21 8.23 -17.03
N MET A 104 -3.15 7.46 -17.23
CA MET A 104 -1.87 7.64 -16.54
C MET A 104 -1.23 9.00 -16.84
N GLU A 105 -1.42 9.56 -18.05
CA GLU A 105 -0.86 10.87 -18.40
C GLU A 105 -1.45 11.99 -17.54
N ARG A 106 -2.74 11.86 -17.15
CA ARG A 106 -3.39 12.82 -16.25
C ARG A 106 -2.82 12.74 -14.84
N LEU A 107 -2.49 11.53 -14.38
CA LEU A 107 -1.84 11.33 -13.09
C LEU A 107 -0.44 11.96 -13.09
N THR A 108 0.35 11.69 -14.11
CA THR A 108 1.69 12.28 -14.27
C THR A 108 1.61 13.81 -14.33
N GLU A 109 0.73 14.37 -15.16
CA GLU A 109 0.50 15.81 -15.27
C GLU A 109 0.16 16.44 -13.90
N PHE A 110 -0.73 15.80 -13.13
CA PHE A 110 -1.14 16.27 -11.80
C PHE A 110 0.01 16.23 -10.78
N LEU A 111 0.74 15.12 -10.72
CA LEU A 111 1.85 14.94 -9.78
C LEU A 111 3.04 15.85 -10.10
N THR A 112 3.34 16.07 -11.39
CA THR A 112 4.36 17.01 -11.84
C THR A 112 4.04 18.44 -11.44
N ARG A 113 2.79 18.89 -11.64
CA ARG A 113 2.34 20.22 -11.20
C ARG A 113 2.38 20.44 -9.69
N ASN A 114 2.39 19.36 -8.92
CA ASN A 114 2.35 19.40 -7.46
C ASN A 114 3.60 18.81 -6.81
N LYS A 115 4.74 18.79 -7.53
CA LYS A 115 6.01 18.27 -7.03
C LYS A 115 6.35 18.81 -5.64
N GLY A 116 6.74 17.92 -4.73
CA GLY A 116 7.06 18.26 -3.33
C GLY A 116 5.89 18.22 -2.36
N LYS A 117 4.66 17.92 -2.82
CA LYS A 117 3.49 17.74 -1.94
C LYS A 117 3.22 16.27 -1.63
N ASN A 118 2.68 15.99 -0.45
CA ASN A 118 2.17 14.68 -0.06
C ASN A 118 0.63 14.68 -0.11
N PHE A 119 0.05 13.59 -0.61
CA PHE A 119 -1.39 13.46 -0.78
C PHE A 119 -1.95 12.41 0.19
N LEU A 120 -2.66 12.89 1.22
CA LEU A 120 -3.29 12.06 2.25
C LEU A 120 -4.72 12.56 2.47
N LYS A 121 -5.72 11.67 2.46
CA LYS A 121 -7.12 12.05 2.74
C LYS A 121 -7.43 11.81 4.21
N SER A 122 -7.70 12.88 4.95
CA SER A 122 -8.21 12.82 6.32
C SER A 122 -9.68 12.37 6.34
N HIS A 123 -10.07 11.69 7.42
CA HIS A 123 -11.42 11.14 7.62
C HIS A 123 -12.52 12.21 7.79
N GLY A 124 -12.16 13.48 8.06
CA GLY A 124 -13.11 14.60 8.15
C GLY A 124 -14.07 14.59 9.34
N GLN A 125 -14.07 13.54 10.18
CA GLN A 125 -14.87 13.49 11.42
C GLN A 125 -14.10 14.05 12.63
N SER A 126 -14.83 14.25 13.74
CA SER A 126 -14.23 14.69 15.01
C SER A 126 -13.15 13.71 15.49
N ILE A 127 -12.02 14.28 15.95
CA ILE A 127 -10.83 13.53 16.40
C ILE A 127 -11.17 12.55 17.55
N PRO A 128 -11.96 12.91 18.58
CA PRO A 128 -12.28 11.97 19.67
C PRO A 128 -13.06 10.74 19.19
N SER A 129 -14.08 10.94 18.35
CA SER A 129 -14.87 9.83 17.79
C SER A 129 -14.03 8.96 16.87
N PHE A 130 -13.12 9.56 16.12
CA PHE A 130 -12.16 8.84 15.28
C PHE A 130 -11.24 7.93 16.11
N ILE A 131 -10.62 8.46 17.18
CA ILE A 131 -9.75 7.70 18.10
C ILE A 131 -10.47 6.48 18.67
N MET A 132 -11.73 6.67 19.10
CA MET A 132 -12.53 5.59 19.69
C MET A 132 -12.92 4.53 18.65
N LYS A 133 -13.37 4.95 17.46
CA LYS A 133 -13.78 4.02 16.39
C LYS A 133 -12.62 3.20 15.85
N GLN A 134 -11.44 3.80 15.71
CA GLN A 134 -10.23 3.10 15.26
C GLN A 134 -9.53 2.32 16.38
N GLY A 135 -10.01 2.41 17.62
CA GLY A 135 -9.39 1.75 18.76
C GLY A 135 -7.99 2.26 19.09
N LEU A 136 -7.63 3.48 18.69
CA LEU A 136 -6.27 4.01 18.90
C LEU A 136 -5.91 4.17 20.38
N ASN A 137 -6.91 4.24 21.26
CA ASN A 137 -6.77 4.21 22.71
C ASN A 137 -6.53 2.80 23.29
N HIS A 138 -6.30 1.80 22.45
CA HIS A 138 -5.94 0.44 22.86
C HIS A 138 -4.58 0.00 22.34
N SER A 139 -3.94 -0.90 23.08
CA SER A 139 -2.75 -1.62 22.63
C SER A 139 -3.18 -2.93 21.97
N PHE A 140 -2.56 -3.22 20.84
CA PHE A 140 -2.76 -4.47 20.10
C PHE A 140 -1.43 -5.18 19.89
N TYR A 141 -1.47 -6.51 19.86
CA TYR A 141 -0.33 -7.36 19.57
C TYR A 141 -0.69 -8.36 18.49
N GLU A 142 0.09 -8.38 17.41
CA GLU A 142 -0.13 -9.30 16.30
C GLU A 142 0.67 -10.59 16.49
N CYS A 143 -0.03 -11.73 16.60
CA CYS A 143 0.55 -13.06 16.73
C CYS A 143 -0.40 -14.12 16.16
N ASP A 144 0.14 -15.20 15.60
CA ASP A 144 -0.62 -16.33 15.04
C ASP A 144 -1.70 -15.91 14.03
N HIS A 145 -1.35 -14.97 13.14
CA HIS A 145 -2.26 -14.38 12.15
C HIS A 145 -3.52 -13.72 12.77
N HIS A 146 -3.41 -13.27 14.02
CA HIS A 146 -4.48 -12.60 14.74
C HIS A 146 -3.98 -11.31 15.42
N LEU A 147 -4.87 -10.33 15.55
CA LEU A 147 -4.58 -9.08 16.25
C LEU A 147 -5.26 -9.07 17.61
N TRP A 148 -4.47 -9.30 18.65
CA TRP A 148 -4.94 -9.41 20.04
C TRP A 148 -5.04 -8.03 20.68
N ARG A 149 -6.21 -7.67 21.22
CA ARG A 149 -6.37 -6.46 22.03
C ARG A 149 -5.89 -6.72 23.46
N LEU A 150 -4.83 -6.05 23.87
CA LEU A 150 -4.20 -6.25 25.18
C LEU A 150 -4.82 -5.39 26.30
N GLY A 151 -5.31 -4.20 25.98
CA GLY A 151 -5.85 -3.29 26.98
C GLY A 151 -5.90 -1.82 26.53
N GLY A 152 -6.29 -0.93 27.45
CA GLY A 152 -6.26 0.52 27.23
C GLY A 152 -4.84 1.08 27.25
N ARG A 153 -4.58 2.13 26.46
CA ARG A 153 -3.33 2.88 26.47
C ARG A 153 -3.58 4.39 26.46
N LYS A 154 -2.62 5.15 26.98
CA LYS A 154 -2.61 6.61 26.87
C LYS A 154 -1.98 7.02 25.55
N LEU A 155 -2.58 8.00 24.89
CA LEU A 155 -2.03 8.60 23.67
C LEU A 155 -0.93 9.59 24.04
N PRO A 156 0.12 9.72 23.19
CA PRO A 156 1.18 10.69 23.42
C PRO A 156 0.62 12.11 23.39
N TRP A 157 1.10 12.96 24.31
CA TRP A 157 0.70 14.35 24.39
C TRP A 157 1.54 15.23 23.45
N GLY A 158 0.98 16.35 22.98
CA GLY A 158 1.67 17.31 22.11
C GLY A 158 1.68 16.95 20.62
N ILE A 159 0.99 15.89 20.20
CA ILE A 159 0.94 15.43 18.81
C ILE A 159 -0.51 15.29 18.36
N ALA A 160 -0.84 15.79 17.17
CA ALA A 160 -2.14 15.59 16.52
C ALA A 160 -2.20 14.22 15.81
N ILE A 161 -3.35 13.54 15.91
CA ILE A 161 -3.54 12.18 15.39
C ILE A 161 -4.56 12.19 14.25
N GLY A 162 -4.27 11.46 13.17
CA GLY A 162 -5.17 11.29 12.03
C GLY A 162 -4.97 9.94 11.30
N GLU A 163 -5.78 9.69 10.28
CA GLU A 163 -5.67 8.56 9.33
C GLU A 163 -5.60 9.10 7.91
N SER A 164 -4.96 8.32 7.04
CA SER A 164 -5.14 8.41 5.60
C SER A 164 -5.73 7.12 5.06
N ARG A 165 -6.86 7.19 4.36
CA ARG A 165 -7.39 6.05 3.60
C ARG A 165 -7.18 6.28 2.10
N TRP A 166 -6.78 5.24 1.39
CA TRP A 166 -6.86 5.21 -0.07
C TRP A 166 -8.33 5.08 -0.47
N GLY A 167 -8.91 6.17 -0.96
CA GLY A 167 -10.30 6.23 -1.40
C GLY A 167 -10.49 7.48 -2.25
N GLY A 168 -10.68 7.28 -3.56
CA GLY A 168 -11.04 8.36 -4.48
C GLY A 168 -12.48 8.78 -4.26
N GLY A 169 -12.73 9.61 -3.26
CA GLY A 169 -13.96 10.39 -3.19
C GLY A 169 -13.83 11.57 -4.14
N GLY A 170 -14.60 11.57 -5.23
CA GLY A 170 -14.82 12.78 -6.00
C GLY A 170 -15.54 13.77 -5.09
N ASP A 171 -14.90 14.89 -4.78
CA ASP A 171 -15.58 16.04 -4.19
C ASP A 171 -16.52 16.57 -5.29
N GLY A 172 -17.79 16.20 -5.19
CA GLY A 172 -18.87 16.88 -5.90
C GLY A 172 -19.12 18.20 -5.18
N GLU A 173 -18.74 19.29 -5.82
CA GLU A 173 -19.26 20.62 -5.48
C GLU A 173 -20.79 20.58 -5.46
N LYS A 174 -21.37 20.96 -4.32
CA LYS A 174 -22.68 21.60 -4.22
C LYS A 174 -22.57 22.73 -3.21
#